data_AF-A0A2Z3GWP8-F1
#
_entry.id   AF-A0A2Z3GWP8-F1
#
_cell.length_a   1.000
_cell.length_b   1.000
_cell.length_c   1.000
_cell.angle_alpha   90.00
_cell.angle_beta   90.00
_cell.angle_gamma   90.00
#
_symmetry.space_group_name_H-M   'P 1'
#
loop_
_entity.id
_entity.type
_entity.pdbx_description
1 polymer ?
#
loop_
_entity_poly.entity_id
_entity_poly.type
_entity_poly.pdbx_seq_one_letter_code
_entity_poly.pdbx_strand_id
1 'polypeptide(L)'
;MAVLAWNWVPPFRLWTRDCGRFLTSHQAFADLPPITVPFTPIAGTAGPCGRYSPFQNDPNDGVVSVSEAELPDHTLTLFPAVHTWIMDHRPLQTYLTELFTS
;
A
#
# COMPACT_ATOMS: atom_id res chain seq x y z
N MET A 1 5.71 -2.17 -6.58
CA MET A 1 5.28 -2.91 -7.82
C MET A 1 4.66 -2.05 -8.92
N ALA A 2 3.68 -1.20 -8.61
CA ALA A 2 2.94 -0.43 -9.60
C ALA A 2 3.85 0.47 -10.47
N VAL A 3 4.93 1.00 -9.87
CA VAL A 3 5.96 1.78 -10.58
C VAL A 3 6.71 0.96 -11.64
N LEU A 4 7.06 -0.29 -11.31
CA LEU A 4 7.72 -1.21 -12.24
C LEU A 4 6.77 -1.62 -13.37
N ALA A 5 5.52 -1.97 -13.04
CA ALA A 5 4.50 -2.29 -14.03
C ALA A 5 4.22 -1.11 -14.97
N TRP A 6 4.13 0.11 -14.43
CA TRP A 6 3.99 1.33 -15.23
C TRP A 6 5.17 1.55 -16.16
N ASN A 7 6.41 1.33 -15.71
CA ASN A 7 7.56 1.63 -16.56
C ASN A 7 7.80 0.59 -17.67
N TRP A 8 7.37 -0.66 -17.47
CA TRP A 8 7.77 -1.78 -18.34
C TRP A 8 6.63 -2.50 -19.06
N VAL A 9 5.35 -2.24 -18.71
CA VAL A 9 4.19 -2.93 -19.31
C VAL A 9 3.28 -1.92 -20.02
N PRO A 10 3.38 -1.75 -21.36
CA PRO A 10 2.60 -0.76 -22.11
C PRO A 10 1.07 -0.87 -21.95
N PRO A 11 0.46 -2.07 -21.90
CA PRO A 11 -0.97 -2.19 -21.60
C PRO A 11 -1.35 -1.66 -20.22
N PHE A 12 -0.49 -1.88 -19.21
CA PHE A 12 -0.71 -1.38 -17.86
C PHE A 12 -0.67 0.15 -17.82
N ARG A 13 0.22 0.78 -18.61
CA ARG A 13 0.25 2.24 -18.78
C ARG A 13 -1.06 2.79 -19.34
N LEU A 14 -1.59 2.14 -20.38
CA LEU A 14 -2.83 2.58 -21.02
C LEU A 14 -4.04 2.46 -20.07
N TRP A 15 -4.05 1.42 -19.23
CA TRP A 15 -5.15 1.17 -18.31
C TRP A 15 -5.12 2.08 -17.07
N THR A 16 -3.94 2.33 -16.50
CA THR A 16 -3.80 3.11 -15.26
C THR A 16 -3.60 4.62 -15.45
N ARG A 17 -3.30 5.07 -16.68
CA ARG A 17 -3.24 6.48 -17.13
C ARG A 17 -2.62 7.43 -16.09
N ASP A 18 -3.35 8.45 -15.67
CA ASP A 18 -2.82 9.49 -14.78
C ASP A 18 -2.49 8.96 -13.39
N CYS A 19 -3.23 7.95 -12.89
CA CYS A 19 -2.95 7.32 -11.60
C CYS A 19 -1.59 6.61 -11.62
N GLY A 20 -1.32 5.84 -12.68
CA GLY A 20 -0.04 5.16 -12.84
C GLY A 20 1.12 6.16 -13.02
N ARG A 21 0.91 7.25 -13.79
CA ARG A 21 1.90 8.33 -13.91
C ARG A 21 2.20 8.97 -12.55
N PHE A 22 1.18 9.28 -11.77
CA PHE A 22 1.33 9.88 -10.44
C PHE A 22 2.15 8.98 -9.51
N LEU A 23 1.83 7.68 -9.46
CA LEU A 23 2.55 6.69 -8.65
C LEU A 23 4.05 6.61 -8.99
N THR A 24 4.46 6.99 -10.20
CA THR A 24 5.88 6.98 -10.62
C THR A 24 6.63 8.29 -10.36
N SER A 25 5.96 9.33 -9.86
CA SER A 25 6.55 10.67 -9.70
C SER A 25 6.94 10.94 -8.25
N HIS A 26 8.23 10.83 -7.94
CA HIS A 26 8.77 11.23 -6.63
C HIS A 26 8.45 12.69 -6.29
N GLN A 27 8.52 13.58 -7.28
CA GLN A 27 8.19 15.00 -7.10
C GLN A 27 6.72 15.17 -6.70
N ALA A 28 5.80 14.43 -7.33
CA ALA A 28 4.38 14.53 -7.03
C ALA A 28 4.05 14.08 -5.60
N PHE A 29 4.76 13.07 -5.08
CA PHE A 29 4.66 12.67 -3.67
C PHE A 29 5.29 13.70 -2.72
N ALA A 30 6.43 14.29 -3.09
CA ALA A 30 7.09 15.32 -2.29
C ALA A 30 6.24 16.60 -2.17
N ASP A 31 5.43 16.89 -3.19
CA ASP A 31 4.53 18.05 -3.23
C ASP A 31 3.19 17.78 -2.52
N LEU A 32 2.95 16.57 -1.99
CA LEU A 32 1.74 16.30 -1.22
C LEU A 32 1.74 17.12 0.07
N PRO A 33 0.59 17.73 0.44
CA PRO A 33 0.48 18.42 1.72
C PRO A 33 0.63 17.40 2.87
N PRO A 34 1.20 17.82 4.02
CA PRO A 34 1.27 16.96 5.18
C PRO A 34 -0.13 16.62 5.68
N ILE A 35 -0.30 15.40 6.20
CA ILE A 35 -1.56 14.97 6.80
C ILE A 35 -1.68 15.63 8.18
N THR A 36 -2.68 16.51 8.35
CA THR A 36 -2.87 17.28 9.59
C THR A 36 -3.97 16.75 10.49
N VAL A 37 -4.67 15.71 10.06
CA VAL A 37 -5.75 15.07 10.83
C VAL A 37 -5.22 13.80 11.49
N PRO A 38 -5.75 13.38 12.66
CA PRO A 38 -5.42 12.08 13.23
C PRO A 38 -5.72 10.95 12.24
N PHE A 39 -4.77 10.04 12.05
CA PHE A 39 -4.94 8.88 11.19
C PHE A 39 -4.19 7.68 11.77
N THR A 40 -4.65 6.50 11.37
CA THR A 40 -4.01 5.22 11.69
C THR A 40 -3.55 4.58 10.39
N PRO A 41 -2.24 4.43 10.16
CA PRO A 41 -1.76 3.78 8.94
C PRO A 41 -1.85 2.26 9.09
N ILE A 42 -2.41 1.61 8.06
CA ILE A 42 -2.73 0.18 8.04
C ILE A 42 -2.16 -0.43 6.77
N ALA A 43 -1.49 -1.59 6.88
CA ALA A 43 -0.92 -2.30 5.74
C ALA A 43 -1.19 -3.81 5.79
N GLY A 44 -1.29 -4.43 4.61
CA GLY A 44 -1.46 -5.88 4.45
C GLY A 44 -0.12 -6.61 4.32
N THR A 45 -0.07 -7.88 4.74
CA THR A 45 1.15 -8.71 4.72
C THR A 45 0.98 -10.09 4.09
N ALA A 46 -0.20 -10.41 3.52
CA ALA A 46 -0.48 -11.75 2.96
C ALA A 46 -0.13 -11.93 1.47
N GLY A 47 0.61 -10.99 0.89
CA GLY A 47 1.14 -11.08 -0.46
C GLY A 47 2.32 -12.05 -0.60
N PRO A 48 2.70 -12.39 -1.83
CA PRO A 48 3.80 -13.33 -2.09
C PRO A 48 5.17 -12.73 -1.72
N CYS A 49 6.04 -13.56 -1.14
CA CYS A 49 7.44 -13.24 -0.85
C CYS A 49 8.39 -14.26 -1.51
N GLY A 50 9.66 -13.90 -1.62
CA GLY A 50 10.75 -14.72 -2.14
C GLY A 50 11.35 -14.20 -3.45
N ARG A 51 12.30 -14.95 -4.03
CA ARG A 51 13.09 -14.58 -5.22
C ARG A 51 12.27 -14.11 -6.42
N TYR A 52 11.07 -14.64 -6.62
CA TYR A 52 10.20 -14.30 -7.74
C TYR A 52 9.19 -13.21 -7.39
N SER A 53 9.09 -12.83 -6.12
CA SER A 53 8.30 -11.70 -5.70
C SER A 53 9.01 -10.40 -6.11
N PRO A 54 8.29 -9.42 -6.66
CA PRO A 54 8.83 -8.09 -6.91
C PRO A 54 9.25 -7.35 -5.63
N PHE A 55 8.73 -7.78 -4.48
CA PHE A 55 9.06 -7.24 -3.16
C PHE A 55 10.14 -8.08 -2.45
N GLN A 56 10.69 -9.09 -3.14
CA GLN A 56 11.65 -10.01 -2.57
C GLN A 56 11.12 -10.60 -1.25
N ASN A 57 11.85 -10.43 -0.14
CA ASN A 57 11.45 -10.92 1.16
C ASN A 57 10.67 -9.90 2.00
N ASP A 58 10.39 -8.72 1.46
CA ASP A 58 9.65 -7.68 2.16
C ASP A 58 8.16 -8.05 2.27
N PRO A 59 7.57 -8.08 3.49
CA PRO A 59 6.13 -8.27 3.65
C PRO A 59 5.34 -7.29 2.80
N ASN A 60 4.26 -7.76 2.19
CA ASN A 60 3.47 -6.98 1.25
C ASN A 60 2.04 -7.52 1.19
N ASP A 61 1.14 -6.78 0.56
CA ASP A 61 -0.26 -7.19 0.34
C ASP A 61 -0.51 -7.71 -1.08
N GLY A 62 0.55 -7.91 -1.87
CA GLY A 62 0.50 -8.27 -3.29
C GLY A 62 0.53 -7.09 -4.25
N VAL A 63 0.42 -5.84 -3.76
CA VAL A 63 0.46 -4.62 -4.58
C VAL A 63 1.42 -3.57 -4.02
N VAL A 64 1.50 -3.46 -2.69
CA VAL A 64 2.35 -2.52 -1.95
C VAL A 64 3.09 -3.30 -0.85
N SER A 65 4.37 -3.03 -0.71
CA SER A 65 5.20 -3.56 0.39
C SER A 65 5.06 -2.73 1.67
N VAL A 66 5.39 -3.33 2.81
CA VAL A 66 5.37 -2.63 4.09
C VAL A 66 6.34 -1.44 4.06
N SER A 67 7.55 -1.61 3.51
CA SER A 67 8.51 -0.50 3.40
C SER A 67 8.03 0.65 2.50
N GLU A 68 7.29 0.37 1.42
CA GLU A 68 6.66 1.41 0.59
C GLU A 68 5.52 2.15 1.33
N ALA A 69 4.92 1.54 2.35
CA ALA A 69 3.82 2.11 3.13
C ALA A 69 4.28 2.81 4.43
N GLU A 70 5.57 2.74 4.77
CA GLU A 70 6.12 3.37 5.97
C GLU A 70 5.99 4.90 5.90
N LEU A 71 5.56 5.48 7.01
CA LEU A 71 5.45 6.93 7.19
C LEU A 71 6.36 7.34 8.35
N PRO A 72 7.17 8.41 8.21
CA PRO A 72 7.98 8.92 9.30
C PRO A 72 7.12 9.19 10.54
N ASP A 73 7.62 8.79 11.71
CA ASP A 73 6.98 9.00 13.01
C ASP A 73 5.62 8.31 13.21
N HIS A 74 5.24 7.36 12.34
CA HIS A 74 4.01 6.58 12.49
C HIS A 74 4.26 5.07 12.44
N THR A 75 3.66 4.35 13.38
CA THR A 75 3.70 2.88 13.42
C THR A 75 2.60 2.30 12.54
N LEU A 76 2.98 1.47 11.56
CA LEU A 76 2.03 0.72 10.75
C LEU A 76 1.34 -0.38 11.57
N THR A 77 0.00 -0.45 11.46
CA THR A 77 -0.77 -1.60 11.95
C THR A 77 -0.89 -2.63 10.84
N LEU A 78 -0.34 -3.82 11.06
CA LEU A 78 -0.21 -4.85 10.04
C LEU A 78 -1.31 -5.91 10.16
N PHE A 79 -1.90 -6.29 9.02
CA PHE A 79 -2.88 -7.38 8.94
C PHE A 79 -2.48 -8.41 7.89
N PRO A 80 -2.71 -9.71 8.12
CA PRO A 80 -2.46 -10.76 7.13
C PRO A 80 -3.55 -10.78 6.05
N ALA A 81 -3.66 -9.68 5.30
CA ALA A 81 -4.60 -9.49 4.20
C ALA A 81 -3.86 -9.14 2.91
N VAL A 82 -4.46 -9.49 1.78
CA VAL A 82 -4.01 -9.04 0.46
C VAL A 82 -4.79 -7.79 0.03
N HIS A 83 -4.20 -7.00 -0.85
CA HIS A 83 -4.64 -5.65 -1.21
C HIS A 83 -6.13 -5.56 -1.53
N THR A 84 -6.60 -6.42 -2.44
CA THR A 84 -7.99 -6.41 -2.92
C THR A 84 -9.00 -6.74 -1.83
N TRP A 85 -8.63 -7.56 -0.84
CA TRP A 85 -9.55 -8.07 0.19
C TRP A 85 -9.25 -7.50 1.58
N ILE A 86 -8.38 -6.51 1.69
CA ILE A 86 -8.04 -5.91 2.98
C ILE A 86 -9.27 -5.33 3.67
N MET A 87 -10.17 -4.72 2.91
CA MET A 87 -11.43 -4.15 3.42
C MET A 87 -12.45 -5.21 3.89
N ASP A 88 -12.36 -6.44 3.36
CA ASP A 88 -13.22 -7.57 3.73
C ASP A 88 -12.57 -8.46 4.83
N HIS A 89 -11.39 -8.08 5.32
CA HIS A 89 -10.67 -8.84 6.31
C HIS A 89 -11.31 -8.67 7.71
N ARG A 90 -11.99 -9.72 8.20
CA ARG A 90 -12.73 -9.67 9.48
C ARG A 90 -11.91 -9.12 10.67
N PRO A 91 -10.67 -9.56 10.92
CA PRO A 91 -9.86 -8.97 11.99
C PRO A 91 -9.61 -7.46 11.84
N LEU A 92 -9.49 -6.96 10.61
CA LEU A 92 -9.39 -5.52 10.36
C LEU A 92 -10.69 -4.81 10.71
N GLN A 93 -11.84 -5.35 10.28
CA GLN A 93 -13.15 -4.76 10.57
C GLN A 93 -13.43 -4.68 12.08
N THR A 94 -13.06 -5.73 12.83
CA THR A 94 -13.14 -5.73 14.30
C THR A 94 -12.28 -4.62 14.90
N TYR A 95 -11.01 -4.54 14.48
CA TYR A 95 -10.09 -3.49 14.92
C TYR A 95 -10.62 -2.08 14.64
N LEU A 96 -11.13 -1.83 13.42
CA LEU A 96 -11.69 -0.53 13.05
C LEU A 96 -12.91 -0.18 13.91
N THR A 97 -13.77 -1.15 14.19
CA THR A 97 -14.94 -0.92 15.05
C THR A 97 -14.52 -0.51 16.45
N GLU A 98 -13.56 -1.23 17.04
CA GLU A 98 -13.02 -0.92 18.37
C GLU A 98 -12.38 0.48 18.40
N LEU A 99 -11.60 0.83 17.38
CA LEU A 99 -10.94 2.13 17.26
C LEU A 99 -11.92 3.31 17.19
N PHE A 100 -13.08 3.13 16.56
CA PHE A 100 -14.09 4.21 16.46
C PHE A 100 -15.11 4.23 17.61
N THR A 101 -15.13 3.19 18.45
CA THR A 101 -16.01 3.12 19.63
C THR A 101 -15.31 3.42 20.96
N SER A 102 -13.98 3.62 20.93
CA SER A 102 -13.15 4.01 22.08
C SER A 102 -12.98 5.52 22.15
#